data_AF-A0ABD6Z1N2-F1
#
_entry.id   AF-A0ABD6Z1N2-F1
#
_cell.length_a   1.000
_cell.length_b   1.000
_cell.length_c   1.000
_cell.angle_alpha   90.00
_cell.angle_beta   90.00
_cell.angle_gamma   90.00
#
_symmetry.space_group_name_H-M   'P 1'
#
loop_
_entity.id
_entity.type
_entity.pdbx_description
1 polymer ?
#
loop_
_entity_poly.entity_id
_entity_poly.type
_entity_poly.pdbx_seq_one_letter_code
_entity_poly.pdbx_strand_id
1 'polypeptide(L)' 'MAKMKFKLNRSGVAALMKSNQMQGVLEEKATGVRNRAGEGYKQDIYVGKTRANAMVYADTYQAKKDNMKNNTLLKAVR' A
#
# COMPACT_ATOMS: atom_id res chain seq x y z
N MET A 1 -27.46 2.95 34.30
CA MET A 1 -26.77 3.41 33.07
C MET A 1 -27.30 2.62 31.88
N ALA A 2 -27.83 3.29 30.85
CA ALA A 2 -28.26 2.60 29.64
C ALA A 2 -27.05 1.98 28.93
N LYS A 3 -27.14 0.70 28.54
CA LYS A 3 -26.12 0.03 27.72
C LYS A 3 -26.12 0.66 26.33
N MET A 4 -25.24 1.63 26.09
CA MET A 4 -25.02 2.17 24.76
C MET A 4 -24.47 1.06 23.86
N LYS A 5 -25.14 0.78 22.73
CA LYS A 5 -24.68 -0.18 21.73
C LYS A 5 -24.16 0.59 20.52
N PHE A 6 -22.84 0.62 20.35
CA PHE A 6 -22.22 1.14 19.14
C PHE A 6 -22.30 0.11 18.01
N LYS A 7 -22.81 0.52 16.84
CA LYS A 7 -22.81 -0.30 15.62
C LYS A 7 -22.05 0.43 14.53
N LEU A 8 -20.99 -0.19 14.03
CA LEU A 8 -20.15 0.38 12.99
C LEU A 8 -20.90 0.48 11.65
N ASN A 9 -20.83 1.65 11.02
CA ASN A 9 -21.31 1.84 9.66
C ASN A 9 -20.32 1.19 8.66
N ARG A 10 -20.57 -0.06 8.29
CA ARG A 10 -19.69 -0.84 7.40
C ARG A 10 -19.55 -0.22 6.01
N SER A 11 -20.62 0.35 5.45
CA SER A 11 -20.56 1.00 4.13
C SER A 11 -19.74 2.29 4.19
N GLY A 12 -19.91 3.09 5.25
CA GLY A 12 -19.10 4.28 5.50
C GLY A 12 -17.62 3.96 5.65
N VAL A 13 -17.26 2.90 6.38
CA VAL A 13 -15.87 2.44 6.49
C VAL A 13 -15.32 1.99 5.14
N ALA A 14 -16.08 1.23 4.35
CA ALA A 14 -15.62 0.81 3.02
C ALA A 14 -15.43 2.03 2.08
N ALA A 15 -16.28 3.05 2.17
CA ALA A 15 -16.09 4.30 1.42
C ALA A 15 -14.82 5.03 1.86
N LEU A 16 -14.57 5.15 3.17
CA LEU A 16 -13.35 5.75 3.72
C LEU A 16 -12.10 5.00 3.24
N MET A 17 -12.10 3.66 3.29
CA MET A 17 -10.98 2.82 2.88
C MET A 17 -10.67 2.87 1.37
N LYS A 18 -11.61 3.37 0.55
CA LYS A 18 -11.44 3.57 -0.90
C LYS A 18 -11.20 5.03 -1.28
N SER A 19 -11.32 5.94 -0.32
CA SER A 19 -11.27 7.39 -0.55
C SER A 19 -9.93 7.82 -1.16
N ASN A 20 -9.94 8.94 -1.88
CA ASN A 20 -8.73 9.52 -2.45
C ASN A 20 -7.71 9.89 -1.37
N GLN A 21 -8.18 10.29 -0.18
CA GLN A 21 -7.32 10.53 0.98
C GLN A 21 -6.59 9.27 1.41
N MET A 22 -7.30 8.12 1.49
CA MET A 22 -6.66 6.84 1.82
C MET A 22 -5.66 6.41 0.73
N GLN A 23 -6.00 6.63 -0.54
CA GLN A 23 -5.07 6.38 -1.65
C GLN A 23 -3.81 7.24 -1.54
N GLY A 24 -3.93 8.52 -1.16
CA GLY A 24 -2.78 9.39 -0.93
C GLY A 24 -1.87 8.89 0.20
N VAL A 25 -2.45 8.41 1.31
CA VAL A 25 -1.68 7.79 2.40
C VAL A 25 -0.94 6.55 1.90
N LEU A 26 -1.61 5.69 1.12
CA LEU A 26 -0.99 4.49 0.55
C LEU A 26 0.13 4.83 -0.44
N GLU A 27 -0.07 5.86 -1.28
CA GLU A 27 0.92 6.36 -2.24
C GLU A 27 2.18 6.88 -1.53
N GLU A 28 2.02 7.62 -0.43
CA GLU A 28 3.14 8.10 0.39
C GLU A 28 3.97 6.93 0.94
N LYS A 29 3.29 5.91 1.50
CA LYS A 29 3.96 4.71 2.03
C LYS A 29 4.65 3.91 0.92
N ALA A 30 4.00 3.72 -0.21
CA ALA A 30 4.58 3.04 -1.36
C ALA A 30 5.80 3.79 -1.90
N THR A 31 5.71 5.12 -2.02
CA THR A 31 6.82 5.99 -2.44
C THR A 31 8.02 5.83 -1.53
N GLY A 32 7.79 5.78 -0.21
CA GLY A 32 8.86 5.52 0.76
C GLY A 32 9.57 4.19 0.53
N VAL A 33 8.81 3.12 0.30
CA VAL A 33 9.38 1.78 0.03
C VAL A 33 10.11 1.75 -1.30
N ARG A 34 9.52 2.28 -2.37
CA ARG A 34 10.13 2.35 -3.71
C ARG A 34 11.44 3.11 -3.69
N ASN A 35 11.48 4.28 -3.03
CA ASN A 35 12.68 5.10 -2.94
C ASN A 35 13.81 4.38 -2.18
N ARG A 36 13.49 3.59 -1.15
CA ARG A 36 14.48 2.74 -0.45
C ARG A 36 14.95 1.55 -1.28
N ALA A 37 14.07 0.98 -2.11
CA ALA A 37 14.41 -0.12 -3.00
C ALA A 37 15.32 0.33 -4.15
N GLY A 38 15.12 1.55 -4.64
CA GLY A 38 16.01 2.20 -5.61
C GLY A 38 15.54 2.10 -7.06
N GLU A 39 16.48 2.25 -7.98
CA GLU A 39 16.20 2.33 -9.42
C GLU A 39 15.60 1.03 -9.97
N GLY A 40 14.67 1.15 -10.91
CA GLY A 40 14.05 0.02 -11.58
C GLY A 40 12.91 -0.65 -10.80
N TYR A 41 12.60 -0.15 -9.59
CA TYR A 41 11.38 -0.47 -8.86
C TYR A 41 10.27 0.53 -9.18
N LYS A 42 9.03 0.03 -9.26
CA LYS A 42 7.82 0.83 -9.51
C LYS A 42 6.80 0.60 -8.41
N GLN A 43 5.78 1.46 -8.42
CA GLN A 43 4.62 1.29 -7.56
C GLN A 43 3.34 1.61 -8.34
N ASP A 44 2.22 1.10 -7.84
CA ASP A 44 0.89 1.45 -8.31
C ASP A 44 -0.13 1.48 -7.15
N ILE A 45 -1.31 2.02 -7.47
CA ILE A 45 -2.49 2.05 -6.60
C ILE A 45 -3.62 1.32 -7.31
N TYR A 46 -4.30 0.46 -6.58
CA TYR A 46 -5.51 -0.21 -7.03
C TYR A 46 -6.64 -0.02 -6.02
N VAL A 47 -7.84 0.28 -6.51
CA VAL A 47 -9.06 0.38 -5.69
C VAL A 47 -9.90 -0.87 -5.88
N GLY A 48 -9.78 -1.80 -4.94
CA GLY A 48 -10.56 -3.02 -4.92
C GLY A 48 -11.99 -2.83 -4.38
N LYS A 49 -12.71 -3.95 -4.24
CA LYS A 49 -14.12 -3.97 -3.81
C LYS A 49 -14.36 -3.27 -2.47
N THR A 50 -13.46 -3.44 -1.51
CA THR A 50 -13.64 -2.99 -0.12
C THR A 50 -12.61 -1.98 0.38
N ARG A 51 -11.51 -1.77 -0.36
CA ARG A 51 -10.38 -0.91 0.04
C ARG A 51 -9.46 -0.63 -1.15
N ALA A 52 -8.69 0.44 -1.03
CA ALA A 52 -7.50 0.64 -1.85
C ALA A 52 -6.30 -0.14 -1.32
N ASN A 53 -5.37 -0.50 -2.20
CA ASN A 53 -4.06 -1.04 -1.89
C ASN A 53 -3.00 -0.38 -2.76
N ALA A 54 -1.77 -0.28 -2.24
CA ALA A 54 -0.60 0.05 -3.03
C ALA A 54 0.29 -1.18 -3.18
N MET A 55 0.93 -1.31 -4.34
CA MET A 55 1.96 -2.33 -4.57
C MET A 55 3.27 -1.66 -4.93
N VAL A 56 4.38 -2.25 -4.48
CA VAL A 56 5.74 -1.89 -4.94
C VAL A 56 6.38 -3.15 -5.49
N TYR A 57 6.94 -3.07 -6.69
CA TYR A 57 7.44 -4.23 -7.43
C TYR A 57 8.69 -3.92 -8.23
N ALA A 58 9.49 -4.96 -8.50
CA ALA A 58 10.64 -4.89 -9.38
C ALA A 58 10.19 -4.94 -10.85
N ASP A 59 10.34 -3.84 -11.57
CA ASP A 59 9.88 -3.72 -12.96
C ASP A 59 10.98 -4.19 -13.94
N THR A 60 12.19 -3.66 -13.77
CA THR A 60 13.33 -3.94 -14.63
C THR A 60 13.97 -5.30 -14.34
N TYR A 61 14.69 -5.85 -15.31
CA TYR A 61 15.48 -7.07 -15.14
C TYR A 61 16.53 -6.90 -14.02
N GLN A 62 17.19 -5.75 -13.95
CA GLN A 62 18.18 -5.40 -12.95
C GLN A 62 17.56 -5.41 -11.55
N ALA A 63 16.41 -4.75 -11.36
CA ALA A 63 15.69 -4.72 -10.08
C ALA A 63 15.20 -6.12 -9.67
N LYS A 64 14.77 -6.96 -10.61
CA LYS A 64 14.38 -8.35 -10.31
C LYS A 64 15.56 -9.18 -9.80
N LYS A 65 16.71 -9.06 -10.47
CA LYS A 65 17.95 -9.72 -10.07
C LYS A 65 18.46 -9.22 -8.72
N ASP A 66 18.42 -7.90 -8.49
CA ASP A 66 18.76 -7.29 -7.20
C ASP A 66 17.86 -7.80 -6.08
N ASN A 67 16.54 -7.72 -6.25
CA ASN A 67 15.58 -8.18 -5.25
C ASN A 67 15.81 -9.63 -4.86
N MET A 68 16.06 -10.51 -5.84
CA MET A 68 16.28 -11.94 -5.62
C MET A 68 17.58 -12.22 -4.86
N LYS A 69 18.64 -11.43 -5.09
CA LYS A 69 19.93 -11.61 -4.40
C LYS A 69 19.95 -11.00 -3.01
N ASN A 70 19.30 -9.86 -2.84
CA ASN A 70 19.49 -8.99 -1.69
C ASN A 70 18.27 -8.91 -0.76
N ASN A 71 17.13 -9.49 -1.15
CA ASN A 71 15.84 -9.34 -0.47
C ASN A 71 15.44 -7.87 -0.32
N THR A 72 15.70 -7.07 -1.34
CA THR A 72 15.60 -5.60 -1.32
C THR A 72 14.22 -5.12 -0.90
N LEU A 73 13.13 -5.62 -1.49
CA LEU A 73 11.78 -5.22 -1.10
C LEU A 73 11.45 -5.60 0.34
N LEU A 74 11.82 -6.81 0.78
CA LEU A 74 11.59 -7.26 2.15
C LEU A 74 12.28 -6.34 3.16
N LYS A 75 13.52 -5.93 2.86
CA LYS A 75 14.29 -5.01 3.70
C LYS A 75 13.82 -3.57 3.60
N ALA A 76 13.18 -3.19 2.50
CA ALA A 76 12.65 -1.85 2.27
C ALA A 76 11.33 -1.60 3.00
N VAL A 77 10.61 -2.64 3.44
CA VAL A 77 9.41 -2.50 4.30
C VAL A 77 9.89 -2.34 5.75
N ARG A 78 9.90 -1.10 6.24
CA ARG A 78 10.23 -0.71 7.62
C ARG A 78 9.39 0.49 8.01
#